data_AF-A0A151IUX3-F1
#
_entry.id   AF-A0A151IUX3-F1
#
_cell.length_a   1.000
_cell.length_b   1.000
_cell.length_c   1.000
_cell.angle_alpha   90.00
_cell.angle_beta   90.00
_cell.angle_gamma   90.00
#
_symmetry.space_group_name_H-M   'P 1'
#
loop_
_entity.id
_entity.type
_entity.pdbx_description
1 polymer ?
#
loop_
_entity_poly.entity_id
_entity_poly.type
_entity_poly.pdbx_seq_one_letter_code
_entity_poly.pdbx_strand_id
1 'polypeptide(L)'
;MTETLERALAPLMIIGGFCNLGMLEYPVGQLRIYISCLYALAKWSFLMYYFYYPQFIEDIQIYKTIYIDDIVPIATITLILISICRFKELKTCLRELAIVDHTLKVLGPPKEYQRLRNWIIRIIIGWIVHSFYQLAYWNYITFIDFNNEYNFTSFVIITYFTTLNNYASNVIALSALISAAILGLVLYMCIHLLCKLFLLTLCVKIFTV
;
A
#
# COMPACT_ATOMS: atom_id res chain seq x y z
N MET A 1 -28.22 -1.35 -5.62
CA MET A 1 -26.98 -1.24 -6.41
C MET A 1 -25.99 -2.19 -5.79
N THR A 2 -25.65 -3.30 -6.45
CA THR A 2 -24.84 -4.37 -5.86
C THR A 2 -23.40 -3.90 -5.68
N GLU A 3 -22.91 -3.87 -4.44
CA GLU A 3 -21.49 -3.67 -4.17
C GLU A 3 -20.71 -4.89 -4.70
N THR A 4 -19.78 -4.64 -5.62
CA THR A 4 -18.86 -5.66 -6.14
C THR A 4 -17.54 -5.59 -5.37
N LEU A 5 -16.84 -6.72 -5.30
CA LEU A 5 -15.52 -6.83 -4.67
C LEU A 5 -14.56 -5.74 -5.16
N GLU A 6 -14.59 -5.45 -6.46
CA GLU A 6 -13.81 -4.39 -7.10
C GLU A 6 -14.09 -3.01 -6.49
N ARG A 7 -15.37 -2.70 -6.22
CA ARG A 7 -15.78 -1.42 -5.60
C ARG A 7 -15.37 -1.32 -4.13
N ALA A 8 -15.29 -2.45 -3.43
CA ALA A 8 -14.79 -2.49 -2.05
C ALA A 8 -13.26 -2.25 -2.00
N LEU A 9 -12.53 -2.74 -2.99
CA LEU A 9 -11.07 -2.56 -3.13
C LEU A 9 -10.67 -1.21 -3.71
N ALA A 10 -11.57 -0.50 -4.42
CA ALA A 10 -11.27 0.76 -5.09
C ALA A 10 -10.53 1.80 -4.23
N PRO A 11 -10.91 2.07 -2.94
CA PRO A 11 -10.16 3.01 -2.10
C PRO A 11 -8.70 2.60 -1.89
N LEU A 12 -8.44 1.29 -1.74
CA LEU A 12 -7.10 0.73 -1.58
C LEU A 12 -6.28 0.85 -2.87
N MET A 13 -6.92 0.66 -4.02
CA MET A 13 -6.27 0.81 -5.32
C MET A 13 -5.94 2.29 -5.61
N ILE A 14 -6.85 3.21 -5.28
CA ILE A 14 -6.64 4.65 -5.48
C ILE A 14 -5.45 5.15 -4.64
N ILE A 15 -5.38 4.78 -3.36
CA ILE A 15 -4.26 5.20 -2.49
C ILE A 15 -2.94 4.57 -2.95
N GLY A 16 -2.94 3.29 -3.37
CA GLY A 16 -1.76 2.61 -3.91
C GLY A 16 -1.25 3.26 -5.20
N GLY A 17 -2.15 3.66 -6.10
CA GLY A 17 -1.84 4.41 -7.30
C GLY A 17 -1.26 5.80 -6.98
N PHE A 18 -1.89 6.56 -6.07
CA PHE A 18 -1.42 7.88 -5.65
C PHE A 18 -0.01 7.85 -5.05
N CYS A 19 0.27 6.83 -4.22
CA CYS A 19 1.58 6.62 -3.61
C CYS A 19 2.60 5.97 -4.57
N ASN A 20 2.28 5.84 -5.86
CA ASN A 20 3.15 5.30 -6.91
C ASN A 20 3.65 3.87 -6.62
N LEU A 21 2.86 3.05 -5.92
CA LEU A 21 3.19 1.65 -5.64
C LEU A 21 3.01 0.70 -6.85
N GLY A 22 2.85 1.25 -8.06
CA GLY A 22 2.61 0.49 -9.28
C GLY A 22 1.29 -0.29 -9.29
N MET A 23 0.50 -0.18 -8.24
CA MET A 23 -0.72 -0.95 -8.03
C MET A 23 -1.94 -0.20 -8.57
N LEU A 24 -2.33 -0.64 -9.77
CA LEU A 24 -3.73 -0.93 -10.16
C LEU A 24 -4.48 0.14 -10.98
N GLU A 25 -4.93 -0.33 -12.15
CA GLU A 25 -5.96 0.27 -12.98
C GLU A 25 -7.24 0.47 -12.17
N TYR A 26 -7.70 1.72 -12.08
CA TYR A 26 -9.11 2.01 -11.91
C TYR A 26 -9.50 3.09 -12.92
N PRO A 27 -10.39 2.83 -13.91
CA PRO A 27 -11.15 1.59 -14.16
C PRO A 27 -10.38 0.51 -14.95
N VAL A 28 -10.76 -0.75 -14.75
CA VAL A 28 -10.18 -1.95 -15.40
C VAL A 28 -10.37 -1.88 -16.92
N GLY A 29 -9.26 -1.83 -17.68
CA GLY A 29 -9.28 -1.92 -19.15
C GLY A 29 -8.63 -0.78 -19.94
N GLN A 30 -7.97 0.18 -19.30
CA GLN A 30 -7.25 1.25 -20.01
C GLN A 30 -5.73 1.05 -20.02
N LEU A 31 -5.11 1.31 -21.17
CA LEU A 31 -3.67 1.28 -21.47
C LEU A 31 -2.82 2.32 -20.67
N ARG A 32 -3.17 2.62 -19.41
CA ARG A 32 -2.45 3.59 -18.55
C ARG A 32 -1.40 2.95 -17.65
N ILE A 33 -1.32 1.61 -17.58
CA ILE A 33 -0.39 0.89 -16.70
C ILE A 33 1.07 1.22 -17.01
N TYR A 34 1.47 1.14 -18.28
CA TYR A 34 2.88 1.33 -18.66
C TYR A 34 3.35 2.77 -18.37
N ILE A 35 2.48 3.74 -18.63
CA ILE A 35 2.74 5.16 -18.36
C ILE A 35 2.80 5.42 -16.85
N SER A 36 1.91 4.81 -16.06
CA SER A 36 1.92 4.95 -14.60
C SER A 36 3.14 4.29 -13.95
N CYS A 37 3.58 3.12 -14.45
CA CYS A 37 4.76 2.44 -13.96
C CYS A 37 6.05 3.18 -14.35
N LEU A 38 6.16 3.64 -15.60
CA LEU A 38 7.28 4.47 -16.04
C LEU A 38 7.33 5.80 -15.26
N TYR A 39 6.17 6.41 -14.98
CA TYR A 39 6.08 7.60 -14.16
C TYR A 39 6.56 7.35 -12.72
N ALA A 40 6.10 6.27 -12.09
CA ALA A 40 6.54 5.88 -10.76
C ALA A 40 8.07 5.66 -10.75
N LEU A 41 8.59 4.90 -11.72
CA LEU A 41 10.02 4.60 -11.82
C LEU A 41 10.84 5.87 -12.08
N ALA A 42 10.39 6.76 -12.96
CA ALA A 42 11.03 8.05 -13.21
C ALA A 42 11.05 8.94 -11.96
N LYS A 43 9.93 9.01 -11.22
CA LYS A 43 9.82 9.77 -9.97
C LYS A 43 10.78 9.23 -8.91
N TRP A 44 10.83 7.91 -8.72
CA TRP A 44 11.73 7.28 -7.75
C TRP A 44 13.19 7.41 -8.15
N SER A 45 13.52 7.27 -9.44
CA SER A 45 14.87 7.52 -9.95
C SER A 45 15.31 8.97 -9.73
N PHE A 46 14.41 9.94 -9.95
CA PHE A 46 14.68 11.34 -9.68
C PHE A 46 14.91 11.59 -8.18
N LEU A 47 14.04 11.05 -7.33
CA LEU A 47 14.16 11.18 -5.89
C LEU A 47 15.46 10.55 -5.37
N MET A 48 15.84 9.38 -5.87
CA MET A 48 17.12 8.76 -5.53
C MET A 48 18.30 9.61 -5.94
N TYR A 49 18.31 10.08 -7.19
CA TYR A 49 19.46 10.79 -7.72
C TYR A 49 19.67 12.14 -7.04
N TYR A 50 18.61 12.91 -6.83
CA TYR A 50 18.72 14.27 -6.29
C TYR A 50 18.76 14.34 -4.77
N PHE A 51 18.21 13.35 -4.07
CA PHE A 51 18.02 13.43 -2.62
C PHE A 51 18.76 12.33 -1.86
N TYR A 52 18.42 11.06 -2.10
CA TYR A 52 18.99 9.96 -1.32
C TYR A 52 20.46 9.68 -1.63
N TYR A 53 20.89 9.80 -2.89
CA TYR A 53 22.26 9.52 -3.29
C TYR A 53 23.27 10.52 -2.70
N PRO A 54 23.04 11.85 -2.75
CA PRO A 54 23.91 12.81 -2.06
C PRO A 54 24.01 12.54 -0.57
N GLN A 55 22.89 12.25 0.10
CA GLN A 55 22.85 11.96 1.53
C GLN A 55 23.66 10.71 1.86
N PHE A 56 23.49 9.62 1.10
CA PHE A 56 24.26 8.40 1.26
C PHE A 56 25.78 8.61 1.09
N ILE A 57 26.17 9.44 0.12
CA ILE A 57 27.59 9.78 -0.09
C ILE A 57 28.13 10.59 1.08
N GLU A 58 27.36 11.55 1.58
CA GLU A 58 27.71 12.35 2.76
C GLU A 58 27.91 11.44 3.98
N ASP A 59 27.00 10.49 4.20
CA ASP A 59 27.05 9.57 5.34
C ASP A 59 28.29 8.67 5.32
N ILE A 60 28.66 8.16 4.14
CA ILE A 60 29.88 7.37 3.95
C ILE A 60 31.14 8.24 4.10
N GLN A 61 31.15 9.45 3.54
CA GLN A 61 32.36 10.28 3.52
C GLN A 61 32.65 10.92 4.88
N ILE A 62 31.62 11.43 5.54
CA ILE A 62 31.75 12.17 6.81
C ILE A 62 31.71 11.20 7.99
N TYR A 63 30.64 10.41 8.09
CA TYR A 63 30.40 9.57 9.27
C TYR A 63 31.01 8.16 9.15
N LYS A 64 31.43 7.75 7.94
CA LYS A 64 32.01 6.42 7.65
C LYS A 64 31.14 5.27 8.17
N THR A 65 29.84 5.50 8.22
CA THR A 65 28.85 4.58 8.80
C THR A 65 27.68 4.47 7.84
N ILE A 66 27.02 3.30 7.83
CA ILE A 66 25.81 3.07 7.04
C ILE A 66 24.63 3.11 8.00
N TYR A 67 23.65 3.98 7.73
CA TYR A 67 22.45 4.11 8.54
C TYR A 67 21.30 3.27 7.96
N ILE A 68 20.31 2.97 8.81
CA ILE A 68 19.08 2.28 8.36
C ILE A 68 18.37 3.13 7.30
N ASP A 69 18.43 4.46 7.44
CA ASP A 69 17.80 5.41 6.51
C ASP A 69 18.40 5.36 5.10
N ASP A 70 19.63 4.87 4.93
CA ASP A 70 20.26 4.63 3.62
C ASP A 70 19.70 3.38 2.92
N ILE A 71 19.37 2.36 3.71
CA ILE A 71 18.91 1.05 3.22
C ILE A 71 17.45 1.12 2.80
N VAL A 72 16.64 1.93 3.50
CA VAL A 72 15.19 2.03 3.31
C VAL A 72 14.79 2.48 1.88
N PRO A 73 15.39 3.51 1.26
CA PRO A 73 15.11 3.88 -0.13
C PRO A 73 15.47 2.78 -1.14
N ILE A 74 16.60 2.09 -0.95
CA ILE A 74 17.04 0.98 -1.81
C ILE A 74 16.05 -0.19 -1.73
N ALA A 75 15.63 -0.54 -0.52
CA ALA A 75 14.59 -1.54 -0.28
C ALA A 75 13.27 -1.14 -0.96
N THR A 76 12.90 0.14 -0.90
CA THR A 76 11.66 0.65 -1.52
C THR A 76 11.66 0.48 -3.04
N ILE A 77 12.75 0.83 -3.73
CA ILE A 77 12.86 0.62 -5.19
C ILE A 77 12.80 -0.86 -5.54
N THR A 78 13.50 -1.68 -4.76
CA THR A 78 13.51 -3.13 -4.97
C THR A 78 12.09 -3.69 -4.85
N LEU A 79 11.33 -3.26 -3.84
CA LEU A 79 9.93 -3.64 -3.66
C LEU A 79 9.03 -3.15 -4.81
N ILE A 80 9.26 -1.95 -5.33
CA ILE A 80 8.52 -1.43 -6.50
C ILE A 80 8.83 -2.25 -7.76
N LEU A 81 10.10 -2.61 -7.98
CA LEU A 81 10.46 -3.48 -9.11
C LEU A 81 9.83 -4.88 -8.97
N ILE A 82 9.86 -5.45 -7.77
CA ILE A 82 9.21 -6.73 -7.47
C ILE A 82 7.69 -6.62 -7.71
N SER A 83 7.05 -5.54 -7.26
CA SER A 83 5.61 -5.33 -7.44
C SER A 83 5.23 -5.21 -8.92
N ILE A 84 6.04 -4.52 -9.72
CA ILE A 84 5.87 -4.41 -11.17
C ILE A 84 6.02 -5.80 -11.84
N CYS A 85 7.04 -6.58 -11.47
CA CYS A 85 7.26 -7.91 -12.02
C CYS A 85 6.11 -8.87 -11.70
N ARG A 86 5.61 -8.84 -10.45
CA ARG A 86 4.52 -9.71 -9.99
C ARG A 86 3.11 -9.18 -10.30
N PHE A 87 3.02 -8.00 -10.92
CA PHE A 87 1.73 -7.39 -11.23
C PHE A 87 0.84 -8.28 -12.09
N LYS A 88 1.43 -9.00 -13.06
CA LYS A 88 0.69 -9.90 -13.94
C LYS A 88 0.03 -11.05 -13.16
N GLU A 89 0.71 -11.58 -12.16
CA GLU A 89 0.20 -12.66 -11.31
C GLU A 89 -0.93 -12.14 -10.41
N LEU A 90 -0.75 -10.97 -9.80
CA LEU A 90 -1.78 -10.34 -8.98
C LEU A 90 -3.05 -10.05 -9.78
N LYS A 91 -2.92 -9.59 -11.03
CA LYS A 91 -4.06 -9.34 -11.92
C LYS A 91 -4.85 -10.62 -12.22
N THR A 92 -4.17 -11.72 -12.47
CA THR A 92 -4.82 -13.02 -12.67
C THR A 92 -5.53 -13.46 -11.40
N CYS A 93 -4.88 -13.34 -10.24
CA CYS A 93 -5.47 -13.68 -8.94
C CYS A 93 -6.75 -12.86 -8.64
N LEU A 94 -6.72 -11.54 -8.86
CA LEU A 94 -7.89 -10.69 -8.66
C LEU A 94 -9.04 -11.05 -9.61
N ARG A 95 -8.73 -11.45 -10.85
CA ARG A 95 -9.75 -11.90 -11.83
C ARG A 95 -10.39 -13.21 -11.39
N GLU A 96 -9.60 -14.17 -10.95
CA GLU A 96 -10.11 -15.43 -10.39
C GLU A 96 -10.97 -15.18 -9.15
N LEU A 97 -10.53 -14.29 -8.27
CA LEU A 97 -11.26 -13.90 -7.08
C LEU A 97 -12.61 -13.24 -7.41
N ALA A 98 -12.67 -12.44 -8.48
CA ALA A 98 -13.92 -11.87 -8.98
C ALA A 98 -14.88 -12.93 -9.54
N ILE A 99 -14.36 -13.98 -10.21
CA ILE A 99 -15.19 -15.10 -10.68
C ILE A 99 -15.77 -15.87 -9.48
N VAL A 100 -14.95 -16.12 -8.46
CA VAL A 100 -15.39 -16.76 -7.20
C VAL A 100 -16.40 -15.88 -6.45
N ASP A 101 -16.26 -14.54 -6.49
CA ASP A 101 -17.27 -13.60 -5.95
C ASP A 101 -18.63 -13.78 -6.62
N HIS A 102 -18.66 -13.94 -7.95
CA HIS A 102 -19.90 -14.16 -8.69
C HIS A 102 -20.60 -15.47 -8.29
N THR A 103 -19.86 -16.55 -8.05
CA THR A 103 -20.45 -17.80 -7.55
C THR A 103 -20.87 -17.70 -6.09
N LEU A 104 -20.10 -16.99 -5.23
CA LEU A 104 -20.47 -16.76 -3.84
C LEU A 104 -21.77 -15.94 -3.69
N LYS A 105 -21.99 -14.95 -4.56
CA LYS A 105 -23.23 -14.15 -4.60
C LYS A 105 -24.48 -14.98 -4.84
N VAL A 106 -24.37 -16.09 -5.58
CA VAL A 106 -25.48 -17.04 -5.79
C VAL A 106 -25.75 -17.84 -4.50
N LEU A 107 -24.76 -17.96 -3.61
CA LEU A 107 -24.77 -18.77 -2.39
C LEU A 107 -25.04 -17.99 -1.08
N GLY A 108 -25.22 -16.66 -1.12
CA GLY A 108 -25.56 -15.85 0.07
C GLY A 108 -25.36 -14.33 -0.08
N PRO A 109 -25.95 -13.49 0.80
CA PRO A 109 -26.11 -12.05 0.56
C PRO A 109 -24.84 -11.19 0.79
N PRO A 110 -24.70 -10.06 0.08
CA PRO A 110 -23.46 -9.25 -0.07
C PRO A 110 -23.11 -8.30 1.10
N LYS A 111 -23.68 -8.48 2.29
CA LYS A 111 -23.56 -7.51 3.41
C LYS A 111 -22.13 -7.38 3.96
N GLU A 112 -21.25 -8.31 3.60
CA GLU A 112 -19.87 -8.38 4.08
C GLU A 112 -18.90 -7.50 3.29
N TYR A 113 -19.18 -7.20 2.00
CA TYR A 113 -18.33 -6.33 1.18
C TYR A 113 -18.32 -4.89 1.70
N GLN A 114 -19.46 -4.42 2.21
CA GLN A 114 -19.54 -3.08 2.80
C GLN A 114 -18.74 -2.99 4.10
N ARG A 115 -18.73 -4.08 4.90
CA ARG A 115 -17.89 -4.19 6.09
C ARG A 115 -16.41 -4.19 5.73
N LEU A 116 -16.01 -4.94 4.70
CA LEU A 116 -14.65 -4.94 4.17
C LEU A 116 -14.21 -3.55 3.70
N ARG A 117 -15.06 -2.87 2.91
CA ARG A 117 -14.78 -1.51 2.45
C ARG A 117 -14.57 -0.54 3.62
N ASN A 118 -15.41 -0.62 4.64
CA ASN A 118 -15.26 0.21 5.85
C ASN A 118 -13.95 -0.11 6.61
N TRP A 119 -13.54 -1.38 6.65
CA TRP A 119 -12.25 -1.78 7.22
C TRP A 119 -11.07 -1.21 6.43
N ILE A 120 -11.10 -1.30 5.10
CA ILE A 120 -10.09 -0.71 4.22
C ILE A 120 -9.98 0.80 4.44
N ILE A 121 -11.11 1.50 4.50
CA ILE A 121 -11.13 2.96 4.74
C ILE A 121 -10.51 3.29 6.10
N ARG A 122 -10.77 2.50 7.16
CA ARG A 122 -10.15 2.69 8.47
C ARG A 122 -8.63 2.51 8.44
N ILE A 123 -8.13 1.53 7.68
CA ILE A 123 -6.68 1.33 7.51
C ILE A 123 -6.05 2.55 6.82
N ILE A 124 -6.69 3.07 5.76
CA ILE A 124 -6.23 4.25 5.04
C ILE A 124 -6.18 5.48 5.97
N ILE A 125 -7.24 5.70 6.76
CA ILE A 125 -7.28 6.80 7.73
C ILE A 125 -6.15 6.64 8.76
N GLY A 126 -5.95 5.43 9.29
CA GLY A 126 -4.87 5.15 10.25
C GLY A 126 -3.49 5.46 9.66
N TRP A 127 -3.24 5.07 8.41
CA TRP A 127 -1.99 5.38 7.72
C TRP A 127 -1.79 6.89 7.50
N ILE A 128 -2.85 7.63 7.14
CA ILE A 128 -2.79 9.10 6.99
C ILE A 128 -2.44 9.75 8.33
N VAL A 129 -3.12 9.36 9.41
CA VAL A 129 -2.87 9.88 10.76
C VAL A 129 -1.44 9.56 11.20
N HIS A 130 -0.96 8.34 10.96
CA HIS A 130 0.42 7.95 11.26
C HIS A 130 1.45 8.82 10.52
N SER A 131 1.22 9.06 9.23
CA SER A 131 2.10 9.93 8.41
C SER A 131 2.18 11.35 8.96
N PHE A 132 1.03 11.94 9.34
CA PHE A 132 0.99 13.26 9.95
C PHE A 132 1.61 13.31 11.34
N TYR A 133 1.40 12.27 12.14
CA TYR A 133 2.01 12.15 13.47
C TYR A 133 3.55 12.13 13.36
N GLN A 134 4.10 11.33 12.45
CA GLN A 134 5.54 11.27 12.23
C GLN A 134 6.10 12.62 11.77
N LEU A 135 5.38 13.32 10.88
CA LEU A 135 5.76 14.66 10.46
C LEU A 135 5.76 15.66 11.63
N ALA A 136 4.72 15.65 12.46
CA ALA A 136 4.62 16.54 13.62
C ALA A 136 5.71 16.26 14.67
N TYR A 137 5.99 14.98 14.92
CA TYR A 137 7.03 14.55 15.85
C TYR A 137 8.42 15.08 15.45
N TRP A 138 8.82 14.88 14.19
CA TRP A 138 10.11 15.37 13.72
C TRP A 138 10.21 16.89 13.72
N ASN A 139 9.15 17.60 13.28
CA ASN A 139 9.14 19.06 13.34
C ASN A 139 9.24 19.59 14.78
N TYR A 140 8.63 18.90 15.75
CA TYR A 140 8.70 19.29 17.16
C TYR A 140 10.10 19.10 17.74
N ILE A 141 10.78 17.98 17.44
CA ILE A 141 12.17 17.76 17.85
C ILE A 141 13.07 18.86 17.30
N THR A 142 12.99 19.10 15.98
CA THR A 142 13.82 20.12 15.35
C THR A 142 13.52 21.52 15.88
N PHE A 143 12.26 21.81 16.22
CA PHE A 143 11.91 23.08 16.87
C PHE A 143 12.60 23.25 18.23
N ILE A 144 12.67 22.19 19.04
CA ILE A 144 13.37 22.22 20.34
C ILE A 144 14.88 22.40 20.14
N ASP A 145 15.47 21.67 19.20
CA ASP A 145 16.93 21.68 18.98
C ASP A 145 17.43 23.04 18.50
N PHE A 146 16.66 23.75 17.67
CA PHE A 146 17.03 25.04 17.08
C PHE A 146 16.53 26.26 17.87
N ASN A 147 16.16 26.06 19.15
CA ASN A 147 15.49 26.87 20.18
C ASN A 147 15.50 28.43 20.15
N ASN A 148 16.15 29.15 19.21
CA ASN A 148 16.15 30.61 19.11
C ASN A 148 16.28 31.24 17.70
N GLU A 149 16.55 30.50 16.61
CA GLU A 149 16.68 31.06 15.23
C GLU A 149 15.66 30.47 14.23
N TYR A 150 14.57 29.90 14.75
CA TYR A 150 13.61 29.15 13.96
C TYR A 150 12.61 30.08 13.23
N ASN A 151 13.02 30.60 12.08
CA ASN A 151 12.15 31.37 11.19
C ASN A 151 11.18 30.48 10.41
N PHE A 152 10.07 31.07 9.93
CA PHE A 152 9.07 30.36 9.10
C PHE A 152 9.69 29.67 7.87
N THR A 153 10.68 30.31 7.24
CA THR A 153 11.41 29.72 6.10
C THR A 153 12.13 28.43 6.49
N SER A 154 12.82 28.43 7.64
CA SER A 154 13.51 27.24 8.17
C SER A 154 12.51 26.14 8.48
N PHE A 155 11.36 26.47 9.07
CA PHE A 155 10.27 25.51 9.29
C PHE A 155 9.80 24.84 8.00
N VAL A 156 9.55 25.62 6.94
CA VAL A 156 9.09 25.06 5.65
C VAL A 156 10.15 24.15 5.03
N ILE A 157 11.41 24.57 5.04
CA ILE A 157 12.53 23.78 4.51
C ILE A 157 12.66 22.46 5.28
N ILE A 158 12.68 22.52 6.61
CA ILE A 158 12.81 21.33 7.47
C ILE A 158 11.61 20.40 7.30
N THR A 159 10.40 20.96 7.23
CA THR A 159 9.18 20.17 6.96
C THR A 159 9.29 19.44 5.63
N TYR A 160 9.83 20.09 4.60
CA TYR A 160 10.06 19.47 3.29
C TYR A 160 11.09 18.33 3.36
N PHE A 161 12.26 18.57 3.95
CA PHE A 161 13.30 17.55 4.10
C PHE A 161 12.82 16.34 4.93
N THR A 162 12.16 16.59 6.06
CA THR A 162 11.61 15.53 6.91
C THR A 162 10.50 14.74 6.20
N THR A 163 9.68 15.40 5.37
CA THR A 163 8.70 14.71 4.54
C THR A 163 9.38 13.77 3.53
N LEU A 164 10.46 14.21 2.89
CA LEU A 164 11.21 13.39 1.93
C LEU A 164 11.92 12.21 2.60
N ASN A 165 12.55 12.42 3.75
CA ASN A 165 13.19 11.35 4.53
C ASN A 165 12.19 10.25 4.90
N ASN A 166 11.01 10.64 5.37
CA ASN A 166 9.98 9.68 5.80
C ASN A 166 9.17 9.10 4.62
N TYR A 167 9.29 9.64 3.41
CA TYR A 167 8.48 9.22 2.26
C TYR A 167 8.68 7.74 1.91
N ALA A 168 9.92 7.25 1.86
CA ALA A 168 10.22 5.85 1.57
C ALA A 168 9.63 4.90 2.62
N SER A 169 9.80 5.21 3.91
CA SER A 169 9.21 4.43 5.01
C SER A 169 7.69 4.40 4.95
N ASN A 170 7.04 5.55 4.70
CA ASN A 170 5.59 5.65 4.56
C ASN A 170 5.06 4.83 3.38
N VAL A 171 5.80 4.78 2.27
CA VAL A 171 5.47 3.98 1.07
C VAL A 171 5.60 2.49 1.38
N ILE A 172 6.67 2.05 2.07
CA ILE A 172 6.81 0.66 2.52
C ILE A 172 5.66 0.28 3.45
N ALA A 173 5.36 1.10 4.45
CA ALA A 173 4.29 0.85 5.40
C ALA A 173 2.94 0.70 4.67
N LEU A 174 2.65 1.58 3.71
CA LEU A 174 1.46 1.47 2.88
C LEU A 174 1.46 0.18 2.04
N SER A 175 2.59 -0.18 1.43
CA SER A 175 2.72 -1.41 0.64
C SER A 175 2.45 -2.67 1.48
N ALA A 176 2.92 -2.68 2.73
CA ALA A 176 2.73 -3.77 3.67
C ALA A 176 1.25 -3.85 4.11
N LEU A 177 0.61 -2.72 4.41
CA LEU A 177 -0.82 -2.65 4.72
C LEU A 177 -1.70 -3.12 3.56
N ILE A 178 -1.38 -2.73 2.33
CA ILE A 178 -2.09 -3.20 1.12
C ILE A 178 -1.93 -4.72 0.98
N SER A 179 -0.70 -5.22 1.10
CA SER A 179 -0.42 -6.66 0.99
C SER A 179 -1.12 -7.47 2.08
N ALA A 180 -1.11 -6.98 3.32
CA ALA A 180 -1.81 -7.59 4.45
C ALA A 180 -3.33 -7.60 4.26
N ALA A 181 -3.90 -6.51 3.73
CA ALA A 181 -5.34 -6.43 3.44
C ALA A 181 -5.75 -7.43 2.34
N ILE A 182 -4.96 -7.55 1.27
CA ILE A 182 -5.22 -8.52 0.18
C ILE A 182 -5.07 -9.96 0.70
N LEU A 183 -4.00 -10.25 1.45
CA LEU A 183 -3.80 -11.58 2.02
C LEU A 183 -4.93 -11.96 2.98
N GLY A 184 -5.35 -11.03 3.83
CA GLY A 184 -6.49 -11.22 4.74
C GLY A 184 -7.79 -11.50 3.99
N LEU A 185 -8.03 -10.79 2.88
CA LEU A 185 -9.19 -11.02 2.02
C LEU A 185 -9.16 -12.41 1.37
N VAL A 186 -8.02 -12.82 0.83
CA VAL A 186 -7.85 -14.15 0.21
C VAL A 186 -8.06 -15.25 1.25
N LEU A 187 -7.45 -15.12 2.43
CA LEU A 187 -7.58 -16.08 3.52
C LEU A 187 -9.05 -16.19 3.99
N TYR A 188 -9.73 -15.05 4.13
CA TYR A 188 -11.15 -15.00 4.48
C TYR A 188 -12.02 -15.76 3.46
N MET A 189 -11.82 -15.50 2.17
CA MET A 189 -12.54 -16.17 1.09
C MET A 189 -12.27 -17.68 1.07
N CYS A 190 -11.00 -18.10 1.25
CA CYS A 190 -10.62 -19.51 1.31
C CYS A 190 -11.28 -20.25 2.50
N ILE A 191 -11.26 -19.66 3.70
CA ILE A 191 -11.88 -20.25 4.89
C ILE A 191 -13.39 -20.38 4.68
N HIS A 192 -14.04 -19.33 4.18
CA HIS A 192 -15.48 -19.34 3.94
C HIS A 192 -15.88 -20.40 2.87
N LEU A 193 -15.08 -20.53 1.80
CA LEU A 193 -15.29 -21.55 0.77
C LEU A 193 -15.13 -22.98 1.34
N LEU A 194 -14.06 -23.22 2.11
CA LEU A 194 -13.82 -24.51 2.76
C LEU A 194 -14.94 -24.89 3.75
N CYS A 195 -15.39 -23.93 4.58
CA CYS A 195 -16.49 -24.16 5.51
C CYS A 195 -17.80 -24.52 4.78
N LYS A 196 -18.12 -23.83 3.68
CA LYS A 196 -19.33 -24.15 2.89
C LYS A 196 -19.21 -25.50 2.18
N LEU A 197 -18.05 -25.83 1.61
CA LEU A 197 -17.83 -27.13 0.98
C LEU A 197 -17.98 -28.27 2.00
N PHE A 198 -17.43 -28.08 3.20
CA PHE A 198 -17.54 -29.04 4.30
C PHE A 198 -18.99 -29.22 4.74
N LEU A 199 -19.74 -28.13 4.94
CA LEU A 199 -21.18 -28.17 5.26
C LEU A 199 -21.99 -28.85 4.17
N LEU A 200 -21.71 -28.58 2.90
CA LEU A 200 -22.40 -29.22 1.77
C LEU A 200 -22.12 -30.73 1.75
N THR A 201 -20.86 -31.11 1.96
CA THR A 201 -20.44 -32.53 2.03
C THR A 201 -21.11 -33.25 3.20
N LEU A 202 -21.23 -32.57 4.35
CA LEU A 202 -21.93 -33.10 5.52
C LEU A 202 -23.42 -33.26 5.26
N CYS A 203 -24.07 -32.26 4.65
CA CYS A 203 -25.48 -32.33 4.24
C CYS A 203 -25.72 -33.49 3.28
N VAL A 204 -24.92 -33.61 2.21
CA VAL A 204 -25.07 -34.71 1.24
C VAL A 204 -24.94 -36.05 1.94
N LYS A 205 -23.95 -36.23 2.83
CA LYS A 205 -23.80 -37.47 3.61
C LYS A 205 -25.00 -37.75 4.52
N ILE A 206 -25.61 -36.74 5.12
CA ILE A 206 -26.79 -36.89 5.98
C ILE A 206 -28.03 -37.31 5.16
N PHE A 207 -28.17 -36.82 3.92
CA PHE A 207 -29.32 -37.16 3.06
C PHE A 207 -29.17 -38.48 2.29
N THR A 208 -27.96 -39.05 2.22
CA THR A 208 -27.69 -40.33 1.54
C THR A 208 -27.75 -41.56 2.46
N VAL A 209 -28.02 -41.39 3.75
CA VAL A 209 -28.20 -42.46 4.75
C VAL A 209 -29.68 -42.56 5.09
#